data_AF-A0ABD4ZN34-F1
#
_entry.id   AF-A0ABD4ZN34-F1
#
_cell.length_a   1.000
_cell.length_b   1.000
_cell.length_c   1.000
_cell.angle_alpha   90.00
_cell.angle_beta   90.00
_cell.angle_gamma   90.00
#
_symmetry.space_group_name_H-M   'P 1'
#
loop_
_entity.id
_entity.type
_entity.pdbx_description
1 polymer ?
#
loop_
_entity_poly.entity_id
_entity_poly.type
_entity_poly.pdbx_seq_one_letter_code
_entity_poly.pdbx_strand_id
1 'polypeptide(L)' 'IDRTMLILDIFAQHAKSKEGKAQVSLAQMQYLYTRLRGWGGNLSRQAGGRAGSNGGVGLRGPGETKIETDRQRLRQDMAR' A
#
# COMPACT_ATOMS: atom_id res chain seq x y z
N ILE A 1 9.69 -3.31 12.77
CA ILE A 1 9.60 -4.21 11.59
C ILE A 1 8.63 -5.33 11.96
N ASP A 2 7.64 -5.64 11.12
CA ASP A 2 6.68 -6.71 11.40
C ASP A 2 7.27 -8.07 11.00
N ARG A 3 6.97 -9.11 11.79
CA ARG A 3 7.46 -10.49 11.61
C ARG A 3 7.14 -11.03 10.22
N THR A 4 5.95 -10.75 9.69
CA THR A 4 5.54 -11.22 8.36
C THR A 4 6.43 -10.67 7.26
N MET A 5 6.78 -9.38 7.31
CA MET A 5 7.65 -8.78 6.30
C MET A 5 9.07 -9.33 6.38
N LEU A 6 9.58 -9.55 7.59
CA LEU A 6 10.89 -10.19 7.80
C LEU A 6 10.94 -11.61 7.20
N ILE A 7 9.88 -12.40 7.36
CA ILE A 7 9.80 -13.75 6.76
C ILE A 7 9.80 -13.67 5.24
N LEU A 8 9.03 -12.75 4.65
CA LEU A 8 9.00 -12.55 3.20
C LEU A 8 10.36 -12.11 2.66
N ASP A 9 11.10 -11.27 3.38
CA ASP A 9 12.46 -10.87 3.00
C ASP A 9 13.44 -12.03 3.06
N ILE A 10 13.33 -12.91 4.06
CA ILE A 10 14.10 -14.15 4.12
C ILE A 10 13.75 -15.03 2.92
N PHE A 11 12.48 -15.21 2.59
CA PHE A 11 12.08 -15.99 1.41
C PHE A 11 12.60 -15.37 0.11
N ALA A 12 12.63 -14.04 -0.02
CA ALA A 12 13.17 -13.36 -1.19
C ALA A 12 14.67 -13.65 -1.36
N GLN A 13 15.43 -13.68 -0.26
CA GLN A 13 16.85 -14.03 -0.28
C GLN A 13 17.11 -15.50 -0.68
N HIS A 14 16.19 -16.41 -0.34
CA HIS A 14 16.32 -17.83 -0.60
C HIS A 14 15.68 -18.29 -1.93
N ALA A 15 14.79 -17.49 -2.53
CA ALA A 15 14.13 -17.82 -3.79
C ALA A 15 15.11 -17.82 -4.98
N LYS A 16 15.46 -19.01 -5.48
CA LYS A 16 16.36 -19.17 -6.64
C LYS A 16 15.62 -19.32 -7.96
N SER A 17 14.47 -20.00 -7.97
CA SER A 17 13.68 -20.23 -9.18
C SER A 17 12.90 -18.97 -9.60
N LYS A 18 12.57 -18.87 -10.90
CA LYS A 18 11.71 -17.79 -11.41
C LYS A 18 10.33 -17.80 -10.75
N GLU A 19 9.76 -19.00 -10.60
CA GLU A 19 8.47 -19.20 -9.94
C GLU A 19 8.51 -18.77 -8.46
N GLY A 20 9.54 -19.19 -7.72
CA GLY A 20 9.68 -18.83 -6.30
C GLY A 20 9.84 -17.32 -6.11
N LYS A 21 10.61 -16.66 -6.98
CA LYS A 21 10.75 -15.19 -6.96
C LYS A 21 9.41 -14.50 -7.23
N ALA A 22 8.63 -15.01 -8.20
CA ALA A 22 7.31 -14.48 -8.52
C ALA A 22 6.33 -14.64 -7.34
N GLN A 23 6.31 -15.81 -6.70
CA GLN A 23 5.45 -16.08 -5.53
C GLN A 23 5.80 -15.17 -4.35
N VAL A 24 7.08 -14.98 -4.05
CA VAL A 24 7.50 -14.09 -2.94
C VAL A 24 7.16 -12.63 -3.26
N SER A 25 7.40 -12.18 -4.49
CA SER A 25 7.03 -10.83 -4.94
C SER A 25 5.53 -10.59 -4.82
N LEU A 26 4.71 -11.55 -5.25
CA LEU A 26 3.25 -11.48 -5.12
C LEU A 26 2.83 -11.39 -3.64
N ALA A 27 3.43 -12.21 -2.77
CA ALA A 27 3.12 -12.19 -1.35
C ALA A 27 3.49 -10.85 -0.68
N GLN A 28 4.64 -10.26 -1.07
CA GLN A 28 5.04 -8.92 -0.62
C GLN A 28 4.03 -7.85 -1.07
N MET A 29 3.58 -7.90 -2.34
CA MET A 29 2.57 -6.96 -2.85
C MET A 29 1.23 -7.10 -2.14
N GLN A 30 0.75 -8.33 -1.90
CA GLN A 30 -0.49 -8.58 -1.15
C GLN A 30 -0.40 -8.08 0.28
N TYR A 31 0.74 -8.30 0.94
CA TYR A 31 0.98 -7.83 2.30
C TYR A 31 0.98 -6.29 2.39
N LEU A 32 1.61 -5.60 1.43
CA LEU A 32 1.59 -4.14 1.35
C LEU A 32 0.19 -3.60 1.05
N TYR A 33 -0.54 -4.25 0.13
CA TYR A 33 -1.90 -3.86 -0.25
C TYR A 33 -2.87 -3.86 0.95
N THR A 34 -2.81 -4.88 1.79
CA THR A 34 -3.65 -4.95 3.00
C THR A 34 -3.31 -3.85 4.02
N ARG A 35 -2.02 -3.52 4.18
CA ARG A 35 -1.56 -2.48 5.12
C ARG A 35 -1.82 -1.05 4.66
N LEU A 36 -1.85 -0.78 3.35
CA LEU A 36 -2.21 0.53 2.81
C LEU A 36 -3.62 0.98 3.25
N ARG A 37 -4.53 0.04 3.55
CA ARG A 37 -5.85 0.34 4.11
C ARG A 37 -5.78 0.94 5.52
N GLY A 38 -4.81 0.53 6.34
CA GLY A 38 -4.58 1.07 7.69
C GLY A 38 -3.94 2.46 7.70
N TRP A 39 -3.16 2.81 6.66
CA TRP A 39 -2.54 4.13 6.53
C TRP A 39 -3.53 5.25 6.18
N GLY A 40 -4.70 4.93 5.64
CA GLY A 40 -5.77 5.89 5.30
C GLY A 40 -6.25 6.72 6.47
N GLY A 41 -6.39 6.10 7.64
CA GLY A 41 -6.81 6.79 8.85
C GLY A 41 -5.79 7.82 9.35
N ASN A 42 -4.49 7.58 9.13
CA ASN A 42 -3.42 8.48 9.58
C ASN A 42 -3.14 9.59 8.56
N LEU A 43 -3.13 9.29 7.26
CA LEU A 43 -2.93 10.29 6.21
C LEU A 43 -4.12 11.27 6.08
N SER A 44 -5.35 10.79 6.29
CA SER A 44 -6.55 11.64 6.27
C SER A 44 -6.56 12.64 7.44
N ARG A 45 -6.15 12.20 8.65
CA ARG A 45 -6.02 13.07 9.83
C ARG A 45 -4.90 14.11 9.69
N GLN A 46 -3.78 13.76 9.04
CA GLN A 46 -2.67 14.69 8.84
C GLN A 46 -3.00 15.81 7.82
N ALA A 47 -3.88 15.53 6.85
CA ALA A 47 -4.37 16.52 5.88
C ALA A 47 -5.52 17.40 6.41
N GLY A 48 -6.29 16.92 7.39
CA GLY A 48 -7.45 17.64 7.94
C GLY A 48 -7.14 18.81 8.87
N GLY A 49 -5.86 19.09 9.16
CA GLY A 49 -5.45 20.14 10.11
C GLY A 49 -5.56 21.58 9.61
N ARG A 50 -5.86 21.81 8.32
CA ARG A 50 -6.03 23.15 7.73
C ARG A 50 -7.06 23.15 6.60
N ALA A 51 -8.34 23.13 6.94
CA ALA A 51 -9.39 23.58 6.02
C ALA A 51 -10.51 24.22 6.84
N GLY A 52 -10.25 25.44 7.29
CA GLY A 52 -11.33 26.37 7.55
C GLY A 52 -11.96 26.78 6.22
N SER A 53 -13.27 27.00 6.25
CA SER A 53 -14.05 27.75 5.27
C SER A 53 -14.22 27.11 3.87
N ASN A 54 -15.49 26.81 3.60
CA ASN A 54 -16.15 26.90 2.29
C ASN A 54 -15.93 25.75 1.29
N GLY A 55 -16.96 24.89 1.24
CA GLY A 55 -17.77 24.80 0.03
C GLY A 55 -17.24 23.93 -1.10
N GLY A 56 -17.89 22.77 -1.25
CA GLY A 56 -18.16 22.21 -2.56
C GLY A 56 -17.16 21.15 -3.05
N VAL A 57 -17.76 20.07 -3.56
CA VAL A 57 -17.15 18.95 -4.29
C VAL A 57 -16.51 17.89 -3.38
N GLY A 58 -17.08 16.69 -3.40
CA GLY A 58 -16.67 15.50 -2.64
C GLY A 58 -15.33 14.91 -3.08
N LEU A 59 -14.27 15.72 -3.13
CA LEU A 59 -12.92 15.23 -3.34
C LEU A 59 -12.42 14.61 -2.05
N ARG A 60 -12.18 13.30 -2.11
CA ARG A 60 -11.36 12.56 -1.14
C ARG A 60 -10.12 13.39 -0.76
N GLY A 61 -9.81 13.45 0.53
CA GLY A 61 -8.68 14.25 1.02
C GLY A 61 -7.36 13.82 0.36
N PRO A 62 -6.33 14.69 0.29
CA PRO A 62 -5.07 14.38 -0.40
C PRO A 62 -4.37 13.11 0.13
N GLY A 63 -4.62 12.73 1.39
CA GLY A 63 -4.19 11.47 1.98
C GLY A 63 -4.93 10.23 1.43
N GLU A 64 -6.23 10.33 1.19
CA GLU A 64 -7.04 9.25 0.61
C GLU A 64 -6.74 9.04 -0.87
N THR A 65 -6.49 10.12 -1.61
CA THR A 65 -6.10 10.06 -3.03
C THR A 65 -4.76 9.36 -3.22
N LYS A 66 -3.73 9.69 -2.40
CA LYS A 66 -2.43 9.01 -2.48
C LYS A 66 -2.54 7.50 -2.26
N ILE A 67 -3.37 7.08 -1.29
CA ILE A 67 -3.54 5.65 -0.98
C ILE A 67 -4.26 4.92 -2.11
N GLU A 68 -5.23 5.56 -2.75
CA GLU A 68 -5.91 4.96 -3.89
C GLU A 68 -4.95 4.80 -5.08
N THR A 69 -4.10 5.81 -5.34
CA THR A 69 -3.04 5.71 -6.36
C THR A 69 -2.05 4.58 -6.06
N ASP A 70 -1.60 4.44 -4.81
CA ASP A 70 -0.67 3.37 -4.43
C ASP A 70 -1.32 1.98 -4.50
N ARG A 71 -2.62 1.86 -4.17
CA ARG A 71 -3.39 0.62 -4.38
C ARG A 71 -3.50 0.26 -5.86
N GLN A 72 -3.79 1.24 -6.72
CA GLN A 72 -3.87 1.00 -8.16
C GLN A 72 -2.54 0.51 -8.72
N ARG A 73 -1.42 1.11 -8.30
CA ARG A 73 -0.08 0.67 -8.70
C ARG A 73 0.19 -0.77 -8.27
N LEU A 74 -0.03 -1.10 -6.99
CA LEU A 74 0.16 -2.48 -6.51
C LEU A 74 -0.74 -3.49 -7.23
N ARG A 75 -1.99 -3.11 -7.56
CA ARG A 75 -2.87 -3.97 -8.36
C ARG A 75 -2.36 -4.18 -9.78
N GLN A 76 -1.81 -3.16 -10.42
CA GLN A 76 -1.20 -3.29 -11.73
C GLN A 76 0.03 -4.18 -11.69
N ASP A 77 0.86 -4.04 -10.65
CA ASP A 77 2.07 -4.84 -10.49
C ASP A 77 1.76 -6.31 -10.18
N MET A 78 0.70 -6.60 -9.42
CA MET A 78 0.23 -7.97 -9.19
C MET A 78 -0.36 -8.65 -10.44
N ALA A 79 -0.79 -7.86 -11.43
CA ALA A 79 -1.40 -8.36 -12.66
C ALA A 79 -0.40 -8.62 -13.80
N ARG A 80 0.88 -8.27 -13.58
CA ARG A 80 1.99 -8.50 -14.51
C ARG A 80 2.74 -9.78 -14.16
#